data_AF-A0AA51AGH2-F1
#
_entry.id   AF-A0AA51AGH2-F1
#
_cell.length_a   1.000
_cell.length_b   1.000
_cell.length_c   1.000
_cell.angle_alpha   90.00
_cell.angle_beta   90.00
_cell.angle_gamma   90.00
#
_symmetry.space_group_name_H-M   'P 1'
#
loop_
_entity.id
_entity.type
_entity.pdbx_description
1 polymer ?
#
loop_
_entity_poly.entity_id
_entity_poly.type
_entity_poly.pdbx_seq_one_letter_code
_entity_poly.pdbx_strand_id
1 'polypeptide(L)'
;DSPEQFEVLKQQKEVWETGIDLFNRKPKRGVAFLQEQGLLGNSTKEIAEWLLTDERIDKIFIGEYLGENDDHSKEVMYAYVDSMKFSNMDIVAALRHFLEGFRLPGEAQKIDRLMEKFAARYCECNPSNTLFTSADTVYVLAFSIIMLTTDLHSPQVKNKMTKEQYIKLNSGISDNNDLPREYLSQIYDEIAGHEIKM
;
A
#
# COMPACT_ATOMS: atom_id res chain seq x y z
N ASP A 1 -10.02 18.38 -35.93
CA ASP A 1 -11.03 18.34 -34.86
C ASP A 1 -12.41 18.50 -35.45
N SER A 2 -13.13 17.39 -35.66
CA SER A 2 -14.52 17.39 -36.13
C SER A 2 -15.49 17.31 -34.93
N PRO A 3 -16.72 17.84 -35.04
CA PRO A 3 -17.75 17.74 -33.99
C PRO A 3 -18.01 16.29 -33.52
N GLU A 4 -17.93 15.33 -34.44
CA GLU A 4 -18.10 13.90 -34.16
C GLU A 4 -17.01 13.34 -33.22
N GLN A 5 -15.75 13.78 -33.39
CA GLN A 5 -14.66 13.37 -32.48
C GLN A 5 -14.87 13.92 -31.07
N PHE A 6 -15.41 15.13 -30.95
CA PHE A 6 -15.71 15.74 -29.66
C PHE A 6 -16.84 14.99 -28.92
N GLU A 7 -17.87 14.55 -29.65
CA GLU A 7 -18.98 13.78 -29.09
C GLU A 7 -18.54 12.40 -28.59
N VAL A 8 -17.68 11.71 -29.36
CA VAL A 8 -17.10 10.42 -28.94
C VAL A 8 -16.25 10.57 -27.66
N LEU A 9 -15.38 11.58 -27.60
CA LEU A 9 -14.55 11.83 -26.41
C LEU A 9 -15.39 12.17 -25.18
N LYS A 10 -16.47 12.93 -25.37
CA LYS A 10 -17.41 13.24 -24.30
C LYS A 10 -18.10 11.96 -23.79
N GLN A 11 -18.58 11.12 -24.68
CA GLN A 11 -19.23 9.86 -24.32
C GLN A 11 -18.26 8.91 -23.60
N GLN A 12 -17.02 8.76 -24.09
CA GLN A 12 -16.00 7.95 -23.44
C GLN A 12 -15.69 8.44 -22.02
N LYS A 13 -15.66 9.77 -21.81
CA LYS A 13 -15.46 10.36 -20.49
C LYS A 13 -16.61 10.02 -19.53
N GLU A 14 -17.85 10.13 -19.97
CA GLU A 14 -19.04 9.79 -19.15
C GLU A 14 -19.05 8.30 -18.78
N VAL A 15 -18.65 7.43 -19.71
CA VAL A 15 -18.49 5.99 -19.45
C VAL A 15 -17.35 5.74 -18.46
N TRP A 16 -16.22 6.42 -18.59
CA TRP A 16 -15.10 6.32 -17.65
C TRP A 16 -15.50 6.69 -16.22
N GLU A 17 -16.21 7.80 -16.06
CA GLU A 17 -16.76 8.25 -14.78
C GLU A 17 -17.73 7.24 -14.18
N THR A 18 -18.60 6.64 -15.01
CA THR A 18 -19.50 5.56 -14.59
C THR A 18 -18.72 4.33 -14.09
N GLY A 19 -17.62 3.98 -14.75
CA GLY A 19 -16.76 2.87 -14.34
C GLY A 19 -16.07 3.10 -13.00
N ILE A 20 -15.60 4.33 -12.74
CA ILE A 20 -15.04 4.74 -11.45
C ILE A 20 -16.11 4.66 -10.36
N ASP A 21 -17.31 5.20 -10.61
CA ASP A 21 -18.43 5.12 -9.66
C ASP A 21 -18.84 3.68 -9.34
N LEU A 22 -18.77 2.79 -10.34
CA LEU A 22 -18.99 1.36 -10.15
C LEU A 22 -17.85 0.72 -9.34
N PHE A 23 -16.59 1.09 -9.59
CA PHE A 23 -15.45 0.61 -8.81
C PHE A 23 -15.58 1.00 -7.34
N ASN A 24 -15.90 2.27 -7.06
CA ASN A 24 -16.12 2.84 -5.72
C ASN A 24 -17.36 2.29 -4.99
N ARG A 25 -17.96 1.21 -5.50
CA ARG A 25 -19.05 0.45 -4.88
C ARG A 25 -18.78 -1.06 -4.94
N LYS A 26 -18.30 -1.53 -6.09
CA LYS A 26 -18.02 -2.93 -6.42
C LYS A 26 -16.79 -2.99 -7.34
N PRO A 27 -15.57 -3.02 -6.80
CA PRO A 27 -14.32 -2.91 -7.56
C PRO A 27 -14.24 -3.81 -8.80
N LYS A 28 -14.51 -5.11 -8.62
CA LYS A 28 -14.52 -6.10 -9.70
C LYS A 28 -15.49 -5.76 -10.84
N ARG A 29 -16.64 -5.15 -10.52
CA ARG A 29 -17.60 -4.71 -11.55
C ARG A 29 -17.16 -3.44 -12.27
N GLY A 30 -16.50 -2.51 -11.57
CA GLY A 30 -15.94 -1.32 -12.20
C GLY A 30 -14.86 -1.67 -13.22
N VAL A 31 -13.93 -2.55 -12.85
CA VAL A 31 -12.89 -3.08 -13.75
C VAL A 31 -13.52 -3.75 -14.97
N ALA A 32 -14.43 -4.72 -14.75
CA ALA A 32 -15.07 -5.46 -15.84
C ALA A 32 -15.86 -4.54 -16.77
N PHE A 33 -16.60 -3.57 -16.23
CA PHE A 33 -17.34 -2.59 -17.02
C PHE A 33 -16.41 -1.77 -17.93
N LEU A 34 -15.31 -1.23 -17.40
CA LEU A 34 -14.37 -0.45 -18.20
C LEU A 34 -13.67 -1.28 -19.29
N GLN A 35 -13.39 -2.56 -19.00
CA GLN A 35 -12.84 -3.50 -19.96
C GLN A 35 -13.83 -3.85 -21.07
N GLU A 36 -15.10 -4.10 -20.74
CA GLU A 36 -16.18 -4.36 -21.71
C GLU A 36 -16.41 -3.15 -22.64
N GLN A 37 -16.23 -1.93 -22.13
CA GLN A 37 -16.31 -0.70 -22.92
C GLN A 37 -15.03 -0.39 -23.72
N GLY A 38 -13.99 -1.23 -23.58
CA GLY A 38 -12.71 -1.06 -24.27
C GLY A 38 -11.90 0.15 -23.80
N LEU A 39 -12.20 0.69 -22.62
CA LEU A 39 -11.53 1.87 -22.07
C LEU A 39 -10.38 1.50 -21.12
N LEU A 40 -10.46 0.33 -20.47
CA LEU A 40 -9.40 -0.22 -19.63
C LEU A 40 -8.88 -1.52 -20.25
N GLY A 41 -7.56 -1.69 -20.29
CA GLY A 41 -6.96 -2.92 -20.77
C GLY A 41 -7.22 -4.13 -19.87
N ASN A 42 -6.97 -5.31 -20.42
CA ASN A 42 -7.18 -6.58 -19.72
C ASN A 42 -5.97 -7.05 -18.91
N SER A 43 -4.82 -6.38 -19.05
CA SER A 43 -3.63 -6.77 -18.30
C SER A 43 -3.67 -6.22 -16.87
N THR A 44 -3.12 -6.99 -15.93
CA THR A 44 -3.05 -6.58 -14.52
C THR A 44 -2.19 -5.34 -14.31
N LYS A 45 -1.23 -5.08 -15.20
CA LYS A 45 -0.41 -3.87 -15.22
C LYS A 45 -1.21 -2.62 -15.56
N GLU A 46 -2.10 -2.69 -16.56
CA GLU A 46 -2.95 -1.55 -16.94
C GLU A 46 -3.97 -1.24 -15.84
N ILE A 47 -4.51 -2.27 -15.19
CA ILE A 47 -5.39 -2.08 -14.02
C ILE A 47 -4.59 -1.42 -12.89
N ALA A 48 -3.39 -1.92 -12.58
CA ALA A 48 -2.53 -1.33 -11.55
C ALA A 48 -2.17 0.13 -11.84
N GLU A 49 -1.82 0.46 -13.08
CA GLU A 49 -1.52 1.84 -13.51
C GLU A 49 -2.75 2.75 -13.36
N TRP A 50 -3.93 2.27 -13.74
CA TRP A 50 -5.18 3.00 -13.52
C TRP A 50 -5.42 3.29 -12.03
N LEU A 51 -5.26 2.29 -11.17
CA LEU A 51 -5.41 2.45 -9.71
C LEU A 51 -4.37 3.40 -9.10
N LEU A 52 -3.18 3.53 -9.70
CA LEU A 52 -2.12 4.45 -9.24
C LEU A 52 -2.34 5.89 -9.70
N THR A 53 -3.01 6.11 -10.83
CA THR A 53 -3.01 7.40 -11.52
C THR A 53 -4.32 8.17 -11.42
N ASP A 54 -5.47 7.49 -11.23
CA ASP A 54 -6.77 8.16 -11.19
C ASP A 54 -7.20 8.49 -9.75
N GLU A 55 -6.97 9.75 -9.35
CA GLU A 55 -7.27 10.25 -7.99
C GLU A 55 -8.75 10.22 -7.61
N ARG A 56 -9.67 9.98 -8.56
CA ARG A 56 -11.12 9.88 -8.30
C ARG A 56 -11.52 8.51 -7.76
N ILE A 57 -10.65 7.52 -7.87
CA ILE A 57 -10.88 6.20 -7.28
C ILE A 57 -10.70 6.31 -5.77
N ASP A 58 -11.70 5.84 -5.04
CA ASP A 58 -11.70 5.89 -3.59
C ASP A 58 -10.67 4.89 -3.05
N LYS A 59 -9.72 5.43 -2.29
CA LYS A 59 -8.58 4.71 -1.69
C LYS A 59 -9.00 3.54 -0.80
N ILE A 60 -10.20 3.56 -0.21
CA ILE A 60 -10.77 2.43 0.52
C ILE A 60 -10.98 1.24 -0.43
N PHE A 61 -11.61 1.50 -1.56
CA PHE A 61 -11.92 0.44 -2.54
C PHE A 61 -10.68 -0.05 -3.28
N ILE A 62 -9.64 0.78 -3.44
CA ILE A 62 -8.32 0.34 -3.90
C ILE A 62 -7.76 -0.70 -2.92
N GLY A 63 -7.69 -0.35 -1.62
CA GLY A 63 -7.18 -1.25 -0.59
C GLY A 63 -7.95 -2.57 -0.52
N GLU A 64 -9.29 -2.50 -0.55
CA GLU A 64 -10.15 -3.67 -0.57
C GLU A 64 -9.85 -4.59 -1.76
N TYR A 65 -9.70 -4.02 -2.95
CA TYR A 65 -9.46 -4.76 -4.19
C TYR A 65 -8.06 -5.40 -4.25
N LEU A 66 -7.02 -4.64 -3.89
CA LEU A 66 -5.64 -5.16 -3.81
C LEU A 66 -5.50 -6.22 -2.71
N GLY A 67 -6.33 -6.11 -1.67
CA GLY A 67 -6.44 -7.06 -0.58
C GLY A 67 -7.33 -8.26 -0.90
N GLU A 68 -7.88 -8.49 -2.09
CA GLU A 68 -8.69 -9.69 -2.36
C GLU A 68 -7.82 -10.96 -2.52
N ASN A 69 -8.35 -12.13 -2.14
CA ASN A 69 -7.57 -13.39 -2.14
C ASN A 69 -7.64 -14.18 -3.46
N ASP A 70 -8.40 -13.71 -4.46
CA ASP A 70 -8.41 -14.35 -5.77
C ASP A 70 -7.14 -14.03 -6.59
N ASP A 71 -6.80 -14.93 -7.49
CA ASP A 71 -5.54 -14.89 -8.24
C ASP A 71 -5.41 -13.61 -9.08
N HIS A 72 -6.49 -13.15 -9.71
CA HIS A 72 -6.46 -11.95 -10.53
C HIS A 72 -6.18 -10.69 -9.70
N SER A 73 -6.90 -10.49 -8.59
CA SER A 73 -6.64 -9.37 -7.69
C SER A 73 -5.23 -9.41 -7.08
N LYS A 74 -4.69 -10.59 -6.77
CA LYS A 74 -3.30 -10.73 -6.31
C LYS A 74 -2.29 -10.32 -7.38
N GLU A 75 -2.51 -10.72 -8.64
CA GLU A 75 -1.63 -10.31 -9.74
C GLU A 75 -1.67 -8.80 -9.98
N VAL A 76 -2.85 -8.17 -9.85
CA VAL A 76 -2.96 -6.70 -9.88
C VAL A 76 -2.23 -6.08 -8.70
N MET A 77 -2.37 -6.64 -7.50
CA MET A 77 -1.63 -6.18 -6.32
C MET A 77 -0.13 -6.26 -6.52
N TYR A 78 0.39 -7.35 -7.10
CA TYR A 78 1.80 -7.46 -7.43
C TYR A 78 2.23 -6.40 -8.43
N ALA A 79 1.49 -6.21 -9.53
CA ALA A 79 1.80 -5.18 -10.52
C ALA A 79 1.76 -3.75 -9.93
N TYR A 80 0.82 -3.49 -9.01
CA TYR A 80 0.69 -2.21 -8.31
C TYR A 80 1.91 -1.92 -7.43
N VAL A 81 2.31 -2.87 -6.57
CA VAL A 81 3.48 -2.70 -5.69
C VAL A 81 4.78 -2.69 -6.50
N ASP A 82 4.89 -3.48 -7.56
CA ASP A 82 6.07 -3.52 -8.44
C ASP A 82 6.28 -2.22 -9.22
N SER A 83 5.22 -1.45 -9.43
CA SER A 83 5.30 -0.13 -10.06
C SER A 83 5.81 0.95 -9.10
N MET A 84 5.80 0.70 -7.78
CA MET A 84 6.34 1.61 -6.78
C MET A 84 7.86 1.54 -6.70
N LYS A 85 8.47 2.69 -6.40
CA LYS A 85 9.92 2.88 -6.30
C LYS A 85 10.29 3.23 -4.86
N PHE A 86 10.95 2.29 -4.18
CA PHE A 86 11.44 2.48 -2.81
C PHE A 86 12.95 2.70 -2.71
N SER A 87 13.64 2.83 -3.85
CA SER A 87 15.09 3.00 -3.86
C SER A 87 15.51 4.30 -3.17
N ASN A 88 16.50 4.22 -2.30
CA ASN A 88 17.03 5.32 -1.48
C ASN A 88 16.04 5.87 -0.44
N MET A 89 14.93 5.18 -0.19
CA MET A 89 14.03 5.49 0.93
C MET A 89 14.40 4.61 2.12
N ASP A 90 14.34 5.17 3.33
CA ASP A 90 14.25 4.33 4.52
C ASP A 90 12.88 3.63 4.59
N ILE A 91 12.73 2.67 5.51
CA ILE A 91 11.52 1.85 5.61
C ILE A 91 10.28 2.69 5.96
N VAL A 92 10.42 3.75 6.76
CA VAL A 92 9.28 4.57 7.18
C VAL A 92 8.80 5.42 6.01
N ALA A 93 9.71 6.07 5.29
CA ALA A 93 9.41 6.81 4.08
C ALA A 93 8.79 5.91 2.99
N ALA A 94 9.34 4.71 2.78
CA ALA A 94 8.79 3.75 1.84
C ALA A 94 7.38 3.28 2.25
N LEU A 95 7.15 3.01 3.54
CA LEU A 95 5.85 2.60 4.06
C LEU A 95 4.81 3.72 3.96
N ARG A 96 5.21 4.97 4.23
CA ARG A 96 4.35 6.16 4.00
C ARG A 96 3.96 6.27 2.54
N HIS A 97 4.92 6.14 1.63
CA HIS A 97 4.66 6.20 0.19
C HIS A 97 3.72 5.07 -0.26
N PHE A 98 3.95 3.85 0.24
CA PHE A 98 3.09 2.70 -0.04
C PHE A 98 1.63 2.93 0.40
N LEU A 99 1.45 3.42 1.63
CA LEU A 99 0.13 3.65 2.23
C LEU A 99 -0.52 4.97 1.83
N GLU A 100 0.15 5.82 1.06
CA GLU A 100 -0.46 7.00 0.46
C GLU A 100 -1.43 6.63 -0.65
N GLY A 101 -1.18 5.51 -1.36
CA GLY A 101 -1.96 5.08 -2.51
C GLY A 101 -3.34 4.51 -2.19
N PHE A 102 -3.55 3.96 -1.00
CA PHE A 102 -4.78 3.29 -0.62
C PHE A 102 -4.99 3.26 0.91
N ARG A 103 -6.19 2.91 1.38
CA ARG A 103 -6.49 2.68 2.79
C ARG A 103 -6.32 1.21 3.13
N LEU A 104 -5.65 0.89 4.24
CA LEU A 104 -5.47 -0.51 4.62
C LEU A 104 -6.83 -1.16 4.92
N PRO A 105 -7.07 -2.38 4.40
CA PRO A 105 -8.26 -3.15 4.77
C PRO A 105 -8.31 -3.47 6.25
N GLY A 106 -9.50 -3.75 6.78
CA GLY A 106 -9.67 -4.11 8.20
C GLY A 106 -9.31 -5.57 8.52
N GLU A 107 -9.39 -6.47 7.54
CA GLU A 107 -9.14 -7.89 7.75
C GLU A 107 -7.65 -8.23 7.77
N ALA A 108 -7.22 -8.89 8.85
CA ALA A 108 -5.81 -9.24 9.07
C ALA A 108 -5.16 -9.97 7.88
N GLN A 109 -5.87 -10.90 7.24
CA GLN A 109 -5.35 -11.65 6.08
C GLN A 109 -5.13 -10.80 4.82
N LYS A 110 -5.82 -9.65 4.70
CA LYS A 110 -5.61 -8.72 3.59
C LYS A 110 -4.39 -7.84 3.86
N ILE A 111 -4.29 -7.32 5.08
CA ILE A 111 -3.13 -6.53 5.54
C ILE A 111 -1.85 -7.36 5.40
N ASP A 112 -1.88 -8.61 5.87
CA ASP A 112 -0.78 -9.56 5.81
C ASP A 112 -0.17 -9.67 4.41
N ARG A 113 -0.99 -9.96 3.40
CA ARG A 113 -0.54 -10.07 2.00
C ARG A 113 0.02 -8.78 1.43
N LEU A 114 -0.56 -7.63 1.79
CA LEU A 114 -0.06 -6.33 1.34
C LEU A 114 1.32 -6.04 1.96
N MET A 115 1.50 -6.37 3.24
CA MET A 115 2.77 -6.18 3.95
C MET A 115 3.85 -7.14 3.46
N GLU A 116 3.53 -8.40 3.17
CA GLU A 116 4.47 -9.37 2.58
C GLU A 116 5.01 -8.85 1.24
N LYS A 117 4.12 -8.39 0.35
CA LYS A 117 4.54 -7.88 -0.96
C LYS A 117 5.31 -6.56 -0.83
N PHE A 118 4.91 -5.68 0.08
CA PHE A 118 5.67 -4.45 0.39
C PHE A 118 7.09 -4.78 0.84
N ALA A 119 7.26 -5.70 1.78
CA ALA A 119 8.57 -6.07 2.33
C ALA A 119 9.49 -6.67 1.26
N ALA A 120 8.96 -7.57 0.43
CA ALA A 120 9.68 -8.13 -0.71
C ALA A 120 10.14 -7.02 -1.66
N ARG A 121 9.24 -6.11 -2.05
CA ARG A 121 9.54 -5.02 -2.97
C ARG A 121 10.56 -4.03 -2.41
N TYR A 122 10.47 -3.72 -1.11
CA TYR A 122 11.41 -2.84 -0.44
C TYR A 122 12.84 -3.40 -0.49
N CYS A 123 13.00 -4.70 -0.24
CA CYS A 123 14.30 -5.38 -0.33
C CYS A 123 14.84 -5.38 -1.77
N GLU A 124 13.99 -5.67 -2.76
CA GLU A 124 14.36 -5.61 -4.19
C GLU A 124 14.85 -4.21 -4.62
N CYS A 125 14.21 -3.16 -4.12
CA CYS A 125 14.57 -1.77 -4.43
C CYS A 125 15.84 -1.28 -3.71
N ASN A 126 16.24 -1.95 -2.63
CA ASN A 126 17.34 -1.55 -1.75
C ASN A 126 18.35 -2.70 -1.51
N PRO A 127 18.91 -3.31 -2.56
CA PRO A 127 19.76 -4.52 -2.43
C PRO A 127 21.09 -4.27 -1.69
N SER A 128 21.52 -3.00 -1.58
CA SER A 128 22.73 -2.61 -0.85
C SER A 128 22.47 -2.31 0.64
N ASN A 129 21.21 -2.37 1.08
CA ASN A 129 20.88 -2.16 2.48
C ASN A 129 21.21 -3.42 3.29
N THR A 130 22.31 -3.36 4.05
CA THR A 130 22.78 -4.46 4.89
C THR A 130 22.10 -4.53 6.26
N LEU A 131 21.16 -3.63 6.54
CA LEU A 131 20.47 -3.58 7.83
C LEU A 131 19.46 -4.71 7.99
N PHE A 132 18.88 -5.17 6.89
CA PHE A 132 17.85 -6.22 6.88
C PHE A 132 18.45 -7.50 6.31
N THR A 133 18.40 -8.57 7.10
CA THR A 133 18.93 -9.88 6.69
C THR A 133 17.98 -10.62 5.75
N SER A 134 16.68 -10.31 5.82
CA SER A 134 15.64 -10.92 4.98
C SER A 134 14.43 -9.98 4.81
N ALA A 135 13.56 -10.33 3.85
CA ALA A 135 12.25 -9.69 3.70
C ALA A 135 11.37 -9.90 4.95
N ASP A 136 11.54 -10.99 5.69
CA ASP A 136 10.81 -11.26 6.92
C ASP A 136 11.10 -10.21 8.00
N THR A 137 12.37 -9.77 8.13
CA THR A 137 12.72 -8.67 9.04
C THR A 137 12.02 -7.36 8.66
N VAL A 138 11.97 -7.04 7.36
CA VAL A 138 11.27 -5.85 6.87
C VAL A 138 9.76 -5.95 7.11
N TYR A 139 9.18 -7.11 6.86
CA TYR A 139 7.77 -7.42 7.10
C TYR A 139 7.40 -7.23 8.58
N VAL A 140 8.15 -7.84 9.50
CA VAL A 140 7.90 -7.73 10.96
C VAL A 140 8.05 -6.28 11.42
N LEU A 141 9.09 -5.58 10.93
CA LEU A 141 9.30 -4.18 11.26
C LEU A 141 8.19 -3.27 10.71
N ALA A 142 7.71 -3.51 9.48
CA ALA A 142 6.60 -2.75 8.90
C ALA A 142 5.31 -2.91 9.72
N PHE A 143 5.01 -4.13 10.16
CA PHE A 143 3.90 -4.40 11.07
C PHE A 143 4.06 -3.69 12.41
N SER A 144 5.27 -3.71 12.98
CA SER A 144 5.52 -3.01 14.25
C SER A 144 5.38 -1.50 14.11
N ILE A 145 5.73 -0.92 12.96
CA ILE A 145 5.50 0.49 12.64
C ILE A 145 4.00 0.82 12.54
N ILE A 146 3.21 -0.03 11.86
CA ILE A 146 1.74 0.13 11.78
C ILE A 146 1.10 0.04 13.17
N MET A 147 1.55 -0.91 13.99
CA MET A 147 1.09 -1.02 15.36
C MET A 147 1.48 0.21 16.19
N LEU A 148 2.71 0.72 16.02
CA LEU A 148 3.19 1.91 16.72
C LEU A 148 2.40 3.16 16.34
N THR A 149 2.16 3.42 15.06
CA THR A 149 1.38 4.59 14.63
C THR A 149 -0.05 4.51 15.15
N THR A 150 -0.66 3.32 15.16
CA THR A 150 -1.99 3.10 15.72
C THR A 150 -2.00 3.36 17.22
N ASP A 151 -1.02 2.82 17.94
CA ASP A 151 -0.88 2.99 19.38
C ASP A 151 -0.72 4.47 19.75
N LEU A 152 0.26 5.17 19.16
CA LEU A 152 0.61 6.54 19.53
C LEU A 152 -0.49 7.54 19.18
N HIS A 153 -1.16 7.39 18.03
CA HIS A 153 -2.06 8.42 17.49
C HIS A 153 -3.55 8.11 17.69
N SER A 154 -3.94 6.88 18.02
CA SER A 154 -5.35 6.56 18.30
C SER A 154 -5.81 7.15 19.64
N PRO A 155 -6.90 7.94 19.70
CA PRO A 155 -7.42 8.49 20.95
C PRO A 155 -7.96 7.41 21.90
N GLN A 156 -8.19 6.18 21.41
CA GLN A 156 -8.70 5.07 22.21
C GLN A 156 -7.62 4.43 23.09
N VAL A 157 -6.36 4.54 22.70
CA VAL A 157 -5.22 4.00 23.45
C VAL A 157 -4.80 5.02 24.50
N LYS A 158 -5.07 4.72 25.78
CA LYS A 158 -4.75 5.62 26.91
C LYS A 158 -3.30 5.51 27.37
N ASN A 159 -2.78 4.28 27.39
CA ASN A 159 -1.42 4.00 27.81
C ASN A 159 -0.58 3.74 26.57
N LYS A 160 0.10 4.78 26.10
CA LYS A 160 0.93 4.73 24.89
C LYS A 160 2.17 3.87 25.09
N MET A 161 2.55 3.12 24.06
CA MET A 161 3.81 2.42 23.97
C MET A 161 4.95 3.42 24.09
N THR A 162 5.86 3.17 25.01
CA THR A 162 7.10 3.94 25.17
C THR A 162 8.16 3.49 24.17
N LYS A 163 9.16 4.35 23.93
CA LYS A 163 10.31 4.02 23.07
C LYS A 163 11.01 2.73 23.50
N GLU A 164 11.22 2.53 24.80
CA GLU A 164 11.83 1.30 25.34
C GLU A 164 10.99 0.06 25.08
N GLN A 165 9.66 0.18 25.19
CA GLN A 165 8.75 -0.92 24.87
C GLN A 165 8.78 -1.25 23.38
N TYR A 166 8.84 -0.23 22.51
CA TYR A 166 8.96 -0.44 21.06
C TYR A 166 10.29 -1.10 20.67
N ILE A 167 11.41 -0.68 21.27
CA ILE A 167 12.70 -1.32 21.04
C ILE A 167 12.66 -2.79 21.48
N LYS A 168 12.15 -3.07 22.67
CA LYS A 168 12.04 -4.43 23.21
C LYS A 168 11.11 -5.33 22.39
N LEU A 169 10.02 -4.76 21.86
CA LEU A 169 9.08 -5.46 20.98
C LEU A 169 9.78 -5.97 19.72
N ASN A 170 10.74 -5.21 19.19
CA ASN A 170 11.48 -5.53 17.97
C ASN A 170 12.82 -6.24 18.24
N SER A 171 13.04 -6.75 19.46
CA SER A 171 14.23 -7.56 19.75
C SER A 171 14.15 -8.93 19.06
N GLY A 172 15.27 -9.37 18.47
CA GLY A 172 15.41 -10.68 17.84
C GLY A 172 14.77 -10.84 16.45
N ILE A 173 14.23 -9.78 15.85
CA ILE A 173 13.48 -9.87 14.58
C ILE A 173 14.37 -10.07 13.33
N SER A 174 15.69 -9.96 13.45
CA SER A 174 16.64 -10.14 12.35
C SER A 174 17.41 -11.45 12.54
N ASP A 175 16.77 -12.58 12.25
CA ASP A 175 17.36 -13.93 12.39
C ASP A 175 17.95 -14.21 13.78
N ASN A 176 17.21 -13.85 14.84
CA ASN A 176 17.63 -13.87 16.25
C ASN A 176 18.69 -12.82 16.64
N ASN A 177 18.99 -11.87 15.76
CA ASN A 177 19.74 -10.66 16.08
C ASN A 177 18.81 -9.45 16.26
N ASP A 178 19.33 -8.44 16.95
CA ASP A 178 18.64 -7.16 17.15
C ASP A 178 18.98 -6.18 16.03
N LEU A 179 17.99 -5.43 15.57
CA LEU A 179 18.26 -4.20 14.83
C LEU A 179 18.94 -3.18 15.76
N PRO A 180 19.79 -2.28 15.23
CA PRO A 180 20.43 -1.25 16.03
C PRO A 180 19.41 -0.44 16.84
N ARG A 181 19.64 -0.34 18.14
CA ARG A 181 18.75 0.36 19.07
C ARG A 181 18.51 1.83 18.67
N GLU A 182 19.54 2.48 18.15
CA GLU A 182 19.47 3.85 17.64
C GLU A 182 18.54 3.96 16.42
N TYR A 183 18.56 2.97 15.54
CA TYR A 183 17.68 2.91 14.38
C TYR A 183 16.21 2.77 14.80
N LEU A 184 15.91 1.83 15.71
CA LEU A 184 14.55 1.67 16.27
C LEU A 184 14.10 2.92 17.04
N SER A 185 15.03 3.61 17.71
CA SER A 185 14.75 4.87 18.40
C SER A 185 14.37 5.98 17.42
N GLN A 186 15.06 6.08 16.29
CA GLN A 186 14.77 7.04 15.23
C GLN A 186 13.39 6.79 14.60
N ILE A 187 13.07 5.54 14.27
CA ILE A 187 11.74 5.15 13.79
C ILE A 187 10.67 5.57 14.80
N TYR A 188 10.87 5.30 16.09
CA TYR A 188 9.91 5.69 17.12
C TYR A 188 9.69 7.20 17.15
N ASP A 189 10.77 7.99 17.15
CA ASP A 189 10.69 9.46 17.19
C ASP A 189 10.00 10.03 15.95
N GLU A 190 10.28 9.46 14.78
CA GLU A 190 9.64 9.87 13.54
C GLU A 190 8.12 9.59 13.55
N ILE A 191 7.73 8.37 13.93
CA ILE A 191 6.31 8.00 14.01
C ILE A 191 5.60 8.80 15.09
N ALA A 192 6.23 9.03 16.25
CA ALA A 192 5.66 9.87 17.31
C ALA A 192 5.43 11.32 16.85
N GLY A 193 6.34 11.86 16.04
CA GLY A 193 6.22 13.21 15.49
C GLY A 193 5.19 13.32 14.37
N HIS A 194 5.08 12.30 13.52
CA HIS A 194 4.19 12.30 12.36
C HIS A 194 3.53 10.94 12.16
N GLU A 195 2.21 10.86 12.31
CA GLU A 195 1.45 9.63 12.07
C GLU A 195 1.58 9.15 10.61
N ILE A 196 1.47 7.85 10.39
CA ILE A 196 1.19 7.31 9.06
C ILE A 196 -0.32 7.44 8.84
N LYS A 197 -0.70 8.17 7.78
CA LYS A 197 -2.10 8.37 7.41
C LYS A 197 -2.64 7.11 6.72
N MET A 198 -3.24 6.23 7.50
CA MET A 198 -3.85 4.98 7.03
C MET A 198 -5.25 5.17 6.49
#